data_AF-A0A800IEM8-F1
#
_entry.id   AF-A0A800IEM8-F1
#
_cell.length_a   1.000
_cell.length_b   1.000
_cell.length_c   1.000
_cell.angle_alpha   90.00
_cell.angle_beta   90.00
_cell.angle_gamma   90.00
#
_symmetry.space_group_name_H-M   'P 1'
#
loop_
_entity.id
_entity.type
_entity.pdbx_description
1 polymer ?
#
loop_
_entity_poly.entity_id
_entity_poly.type
_entity_poly.pdbx_seq_one_letter_code
_entity_poly.pdbx_strand_id
1 'polypeptide(L)'
;DLVFVGGSLAATGGHNPLEAAALGKPVLMGPNCFNFAQVCDQLEQVQGLMITTNASLLTDISRLLSDLELRQRMGVAGQTLVDSKKGALDRHFAVLNSMLVNV
;
A
#
# COMPACT_ATOMS: atom_id res chain seq x y z
N ASP A 1 15.40 -0.87 2.20
CA ASP A 1 15.09 0.16 1.19
C ASP A 1 13.59 0.48 1.19
N LEU A 2 13.13 1.39 0.35
CA LEU A 2 11.75 1.88 0.21
C LEU A 2 11.24 1.74 -1.23
N VAL A 3 9.94 1.96 -1.44
CA VAL A 3 9.33 2.00 -2.79
C VAL A 3 8.52 3.28 -2.95
N PHE A 4 8.79 4.03 -4.02
CA PHE A 4 7.88 5.07 -4.51
C PHE A 4 7.01 4.49 -5.63
N VAL A 5 5.68 4.54 -5.49
CA VAL A 5 4.74 4.01 -6.48
C VAL A 5 4.32 5.13 -7.43
N GLY A 6 4.73 5.00 -8.69
CA GLY A 6 4.56 6.00 -9.74
C GLY A 6 3.11 6.29 -10.15
N GLY A 7 2.95 7.24 -11.08
CA GLY A 7 1.64 7.69 -11.58
C GLY A 7 0.82 8.50 -10.57
N SER A 8 1.40 8.80 -9.40
CA SER A 8 0.72 9.43 -8.26
C SER A 8 1.13 10.89 -8.03
N LEU A 9 2.31 11.32 -8.52
CA LEU A 9 2.72 12.74 -8.51
C LEU A 9 2.07 13.53 -9.65
N ALA A 10 1.84 12.88 -10.80
CA ALA A 10 1.00 13.41 -11.86
C ALA A 10 -0.47 13.06 -11.59
N ALA A 11 -1.41 13.80 -12.19
CA ALA A 11 -2.85 13.58 -12.05
C ALA A 11 -3.36 12.35 -12.86
N THR A 12 -2.63 11.23 -12.80
CA THR A 12 -2.92 9.98 -13.52
C THR A 12 -3.55 8.90 -12.64
N GLY A 13 -3.60 9.11 -11.32
CA GLY A 13 -4.38 8.30 -10.37
C GLY A 13 -3.60 7.22 -9.60
N GLY A 14 -2.29 7.09 -9.85
CA GLY A 14 -1.41 6.16 -9.14
C GLY A 14 -1.51 4.71 -9.60
N HIS A 15 -0.53 3.91 -9.19
CA HIS A 15 -0.52 2.45 -9.32
C HIS A 15 -0.78 1.75 -7.98
N ASN A 16 -0.99 0.44 -8.04
CA ASN A 16 -1.33 -0.37 -6.88
C ASN A 16 -0.17 -0.44 -5.86
N PRO A 17 -0.36 0.02 -4.60
CA PRO A 17 0.70 -0.03 -3.58
C PRO A 17 0.83 -1.39 -2.88
N LEU A 18 -0.11 -2.33 -3.09
CA LEU A 18 -0.18 -3.56 -2.30
C LEU A 18 1.02 -4.47 -2.49
N GLU A 19 1.64 -4.51 -3.67
CA GLU A 19 2.83 -5.35 -3.91
C GLU A 19 4.01 -4.90 -3.03
N ALA A 20 4.27 -3.59 -2.99
CA ALA A 20 5.32 -3.03 -2.15
C ALA A 20 5.05 -3.24 -0.65
N ALA A 21 3.79 -3.03 -0.24
CA ALA A 21 3.36 -3.26 1.14
C ALA A 21 3.49 -4.74 1.54
N ALA A 22 3.09 -5.68 0.66
CA ALA A 22 3.22 -7.12 0.90
C ALA A 22 4.67 -7.57 1.11
N LEU A 23 5.62 -6.91 0.45
CA LEU A 23 7.06 -7.15 0.57
C LEU A 23 7.70 -6.45 1.79
N GLY A 24 6.89 -5.85 2.66
CA GLY A 24 7.36 -5.16 3.86
C GLY A 24 8.20 -3.92 3.56
N LYS A 25 7.93 -3.26 2.43
CA LYS A 25 8.62 -2.01 2.05
C LYS A 25 7.79 -0.81 2.46
N PRO A 26 8.40 0.24 3.05
CA PRO A 26 7.74 1.54 3.19
C PRO A 26 7.29 2.04 1.82
N VAL A 27 6.03 2.47 1.73
CA VAL A 27 5.44 2.96 0.49
C VAL A 27 5.36 4.48 0.50
N LEU A 28 5.89 5.11 -0.54
CA LEU A 28 5.66 6.52 -0.85
C LEU A 28 4.73 6.64 -2.07
N MET A 29 3.76 7.54 -2.00
CA MET A 29 2.92 7.90 -3.15
C MET A 29 2.73 9.41 -3.24
N GLY A 30 2.54 9.93 -4.45
CA GLY A 30 2.08 11.29 -4.66
C GLY A 30 0.60 11.48 -4.31
N PRO A 31 0.11 12.73 -4.29
CA PRO A 31 -1.24 13.06 -3.81
C PRO A 31 -2.37 12.55 -4.72
N ASN A 32 -2.07 12.16 -5.96
CA ASN A 32 -3.07 11.73 -6.94
C ASN A 32 -3.19 10.21 -6.96
N CYS A 33 -3.72 9.62 -5.88
CA CYS A 33 -3.85 8.17 -5.70
C CYS A 33 -5.28 7.65 -5.94
N PHE A 34 -6.12 8.40 -6.66
CA PHE A 34 -7.56 8.15 -6.75
C PHE A 34 -7.96 6.79 -7.35
N ASN A 35 -7.13 6.14 -8.17
CA ASN A 35 -7.42 4.78 -8.68
C ASN A 35 -7.37 3.73 -7.56
N PHE A 36 -6.65 4.03 -6.48
CA PHE A 36 -6.43 3.15 -5.33
C PHE A 36 -6.74 3.87 -4.00
N ALA A 37 -7.62 4.87 -4.01
CA ALA A 37 -7.89 5.75 -2.86
C ALA A 37 -8.15 4.97 -1.57
N GLN A 38 -9.09 4.02 -1.61
CA GLN A 38 -9.44 3.21 -0.44
C GLN A 38 -8.23 2.43 0.12
N VAL A 39 -7.38 1.91 -0.76
CA VAL A 39 -6.19 1.16 -0.34
C VAL A 39 -5.13 2.11 0.25
N CYS A 40 -4.95 3.28 -0.37
CA CYS A 40 -4.04 4.30 0.13
C CYS A 40 -4.48 4.80 1.49
N ASP A 41 -5.76 5.13 1.67
CA ASP A 41 -6.34 5.55 2.95
C ASP A 41 -6.07 4.51 4.05
N GLN A 42 -6.30 3.23 3.76
CA GLN A 42 -6.05 2.16 4.73
C GLN A 42 -4.57 2.02 5.08
N LEU A 43 -3.67 2.14 4.10
CA LEU A 43 -2.22 2.07 4.32
C LEU A 43 -1.70 3.31 5.08
N GLU A 44 -2.23 4.50 4.80
CA GLU A 44 -1.90 5.72 5.54
C GLU A 44 -2.36 5.65 7.00
N GLN A 45 -3.56 5.13 7.25
CA GLN A 45 -4.11 4.96 8.60
C GLN A 45 -3.23 4.07 9.47
N VAL A 46 -2.64 3.00 8.92
CA VAL A 46 -1.70 2.14 9.64
C VAL A 46 -0.26 2.64 9.57
N GLN A 47 -0.01 3.79 8.95
CA GLN A 47 1.33 4.34 8.72
C GLN A 47 2.24 3.44 7.87
N GLY A 48 1.66 2.60 7.01
CA GLY A 48 2.37 1.79 6.02
C GLY A 48 2.66 2.53 4.71
N LEU A 49 1.97 3.64 4.46
CA LEU A 49 2.15 4.54 3.32
C LEU A 49 2.31 5.98 3.79
N MET A 50 3.13 6.75 3.07
CA MET A 50 3.29 8.19 3.25
C MET A 50 3.02 8.92 1.92
N ILE A 51 2.19 9.95 1.97
CA ILE A 51 1.97 10.85 0.84
C ILE A 51 3.11 11.87 0.78
N THR A 52 3.66 12.04 -0.41
CA THR A 52 4.76 12.97 -0.70
C THR A 52 4.42 13.84 -1.90
N THR A 53 5.19 14.90 -2.12
CA THR A 53 5.01 15.85 -3.23
C THR A 53 6.32 15.97 -4.02
N ASN A 54 6.29 16.61 -5.19
CA ASN A 54 7.53 16.89 -5.94
C ASN A 54 8.57 17.65 -5.09
N ALA A 55 8.11 18.54 -4.21
CA ALA A 55 8.98 19.35 -3.35
C ALA A 55 9.54 18.55 -2.16
N SER A 56 8.77 17.60 -1.61
CA SER A 56 9.17 16.83 -0.41
C SER A 56 9.80 15.47 -0.73
N LEU A 57 9.64 14.95 -1.95
CA LEU A 57 10.05 13.59 -2.34
C LEU A 57 11.48 13.26 -1.95
N LEU A 58 12.44 14.12 -2.29
CA LEU A 58 13.85 13.87 -2.00
C LEU A 58 14.14 13.85 -0.49
N THR A 59 13.49 14.73 0.27
CA THR A 59 13.61 14.79 1.73
C THR A 59 12.99 13.56 2.38
N ASP A 60 11.81 13.13 1.92
CA ASP A 60 11.10 11.97 2.46
C ASP A 60 11.87 10.66 2.18
N ILE A 61 12.40 10.52 0.96
CA ILE A 61 13.31 9.42 0.59
C ILE A 61 14.56 9.44 1.48
N SER A 62 15.22 10.58 1.61
CA SER A 62 16.45 10.70 2.40
C SER A 62 16.21 10.35 3.87
N ARG A 63 15.10 10.83 4.45
CA ARG A 63 14.67 10.51 5.81
C ARG A 63 14.52 9.00 5.98
N LEU A 64 13.74 8.35 5.12
CA LEU A 64 13.57 6.90 5.16
C LEU A 64 14.92 6.17 4.98
N LEU A 65 15.77 6.60 4.04
CA LEU A 65 17.06 5.96 3.85
C LEU A 65 17.98 6.05 5.08
N SER A 66 17.92 7.17 5.81
CA SER A 66 18.71 7.42 7.02
C SER A 66 18.14 6.79 8.29
N ASP A 67 16.83 6.56 8.36
CA ASP A 67 16.13 6.10 9.56
C ASP A 67 15.69 4.63 9.40
N LEU A 68 16.49 3.72 9.97
CA LEU A 68 16.21 2.29 9.92
C LEU A 68 14.92 1.92 10.66
N GLU A 69 14.69 2.52 11.82
CA GLU A 69 13.54 2.19 12.68
C GLU A 69 12.24 2.63 12.00
N LEU A 70 12.20 3.85 11.45
CA LEU A 70 11.06 4.33 10.67
C LEU A 70 10.75 3.40 9.49
N ARG A 71 11.79 3.01 8.72
CA ARG A 71 11.59 2.07 7.61
C ARG A 71 11.01 0.74 8.06
N GLN A 72 11.53 0.17 9.14
CA GLN A 72 11.05 -1.11 9.64
C GLN A 72 9.60 -1.00 10.12
N ARG A 73 9.28 0.04 10.90
CA ARG A 73 7.92 0.27 11.40
C ARG A 73 6.91 0.43 10.26
N MET A 74 7.20 1.28 9.27
CA MET A 74 6.31 1.47 8.12
C MET A 74 6.16 0.19 7.28
N GLY A 75 7.27 -0.50 6.99
CA GLY A 75 7.26 -1.75 6.24
C GLY A 75 6.42 -2.84 6.91
N VAL A 76 6.61 -3.04 8.22
CA VAL A 76 5.84 -4.01 9.01
C VAL A 76 4.37 -3.65 9.06
N ALA A 77 4.03 -2.37 9.24
CA ALA A 77 2.64 -1.93 9.29
C ALA A 77 1.91 -2.20 7.96
N GLY A 78 2.54 -1.85 6.84
CA GLY A 78 2.00 -2.13 5.50
C GLY A 78 1.81 -3.63 5.25
N GLN A 79 2.82 -4.43 5.57
CA GLN A 79 2.75 -5.89 5.41
C GLN A 79 1.67 -6.52 6.28
N THR A 80 1.54 -6.08 7.53
CA THR A 80 0.52 -6.58 8.46
C THR A 80 -0.88 -6.29 7.94
N LEU A 81 -1.12 -5.10 7.38
CA LEU A 81 -2.41 -4.77 6.76
C LEU A 81 -2.70 -5.71 5.58
N VAL A 82 -1.75 -5.92 4.68
CA VAL A 82 -1.95 -6.82 3.52
C VAL A 82 -2.21 -8.25 3.99
N ASP A 83 -1.45 -8.72 4.97
CA ASP A 83 -1.60 -10.07 5.53
C ASP A 83 -2.96 -10.26 6.19
N SER A 84 -3.51 -9.23 6.86
CA SER A 84 -4.85 -9.25 7.45
C SER A 84 -5.98 -9.43 6.41
N LYS A 85 -5.71 -9.11 5.14
CA LYS A 85 -6.68 -9.24 4.04
C LYS A 85 -6.58 -10.60 3.32
N LYS A 86 -5.60 -11.44 3.67
CA LYS A 86 -5.49 -12.82 3.14
C LYS A 86 -6.74 -13.64 3.46
N GLY A 87 -7.01 -14.65 2.63
CA GLY A 87 -8.22 -15.48 2.70
C GLY A 87 -9.46 -14.87 2.04
N ALA A 88 -9.38 -13.68 1.43
CA ALA A 88 -10.48 -13.15 0.62
C ALA A 88 -10.84 -14.11 -0.52
N LEU A 89 -9.83 -14.68 -1.18
CA LEU A 89 -10.00 -15.67 -2.24
C LEU A 89 -10.83 -16.87 -1.74
N ASP A 90 -10.42 -17.49 -0.64
CA ASP A 90 -11.10 -18.68 -0.08
C ASP A 90 -12.53 -18.35 0.33
N ARG A 91 -12.76 -17.18 0.95
CA ARG A 91 -14.11 -16.71 1.31
C ARG A 91 -15.00 -16.54 0.08
N HIS A 92 -14.48 -15.94 -0.99
CA HIS A 92 -15.22 -15.78 -2.24
C HIS A 92 -15.48 -17.13 -2.91
N PHE A 93 -14.50 -18.04 -2.94
CA PHE A 93 -14.68 -19.39 -3.45
C PHE A 93 -15.74 -20.18 -2.69
N ALA A 94 -15.77 -20.09 -1.36
CA ALA A 94 -16.78 -20.74 -0.54
C ALA A 94 -18.21 -20.26 -0.89
N VAL A 95 -18.38 -18.95 -1.09
CA VAL A 95 -19.66 -18.36 -1.51
C VAL A 95 -20.06 -18.85 -2.89
N LEU A 96 -19.14 -18.78 -3.88
CA LEU A 96 -19.43 -19.22 -5.24
C LEU A 96 -19.78 -20.72 -5.30
N ASN A 97 -19.03 -21.56 -4.58
CA ASN A 97 -19.31 -22.99 -4.51
C ASN A 97 -20.70 -23.26 -3.91
N SER A 98 -21.10 -22.52 -2.87
CA SER A 98 -22.45 -22.63 -2.30
C SER A 98 -23.57 -22.25 -3.27
N MET A 99 -23.30 -21.37 -4.24
CA MET A 99 -24.29 -20.99 -5.27
C MET A 99 -24.38 -22.03 -6.38
N LEU A 100 -23.27 -22.71 -6.71
CA LEU A 100 -23.22 -23.71 -7.78
C LEU A 100 -23.77 -25.08 -7.36
N VAL A 101 -23.67 -25.45 -6.08
CA VAL A 101 -24.19 -26.73 -5.55
C VAL A 101 -25.71 -26.70 -5.32
N ASN A 102 -26.31 -25.50 -5.33
CA ASN A 102 -27.76 -25.28 -5.17
C ASN A 102 -28.51 -25.08 -6.51
N VAL A 103 -27.92 -25.50 -7.63
CA VAL A 103 -28.55 -25.60 -8.96
C VAL A 103 -28.70 -27.07 -9.33
#